data_AF-A0A924RM03-F1
#
_entry.id   AF-A0A924RM03-F1
#
_cell.length_a   1.000
_cell.length_b   1.000
_cell.length_c   1.000
_cell.angle_alpha   90.00
_cell.angle_beta   90.00
_cell.angle_gamma   90.00
#
_symmetry.space_group_name_H-M   'P 1'
#
loop_
_entity.id
_entity.type
_entity.pdbx_description
1 polymer ?
#
loop_
_entity_poly.entity_id
_entity_poly.type
_entity_poly.pdbx_seq_one_letter_code
_entity_poly.pdbx_strand_id
1 'polypeptide(L)'
;MKKIYTLIILFSIAFGFSQPPAGYYATATGTGFILKTQLFNIIKNHNDRGYSGLYTTYQSSDVDSFYENDGTLLDMYSENPTGVDPYNYSIISSAQRCGSYAVEGDCYNREHVIPQYFFNSGSPMISDAHSVTPTDGKVNGLRNNFPHGQAVATGGTTTLNGSRLASGINSGYAAGYSGTVFEVLDEFKGDIARIYFYFATRYQDLINTWGTTYPMFDGSTDVVFTPTFKNILLQWNLNDPVSQREIVRNNSIYARQNNRNPYIDNNNYVASVWGLAPSQLGISDFELNADLNIYPNPTNGSTINISAKIAIDELEITNINGQLIQIIKKPIFENNTYTLENLNQGFYFLRLTSDNQTLTRKVIVN
;
A
#
# COMPACT_ATOMS: atom_id res chain seq x y z
N MET A 1 -19.67 52.30 45.38
CA MET A 1 -19.82 50.91 44.89
C MET A 1 -18.88 50.71 43.71
N LYS A 2 -17.78 49.98 43.89
CA LYS A 2 -16.80 49.75 42.80
C LYS A 2 -17.35 48.69 41.86
N LYS A 3 -17.55 49.04 40.58
CA LYS A 3 -17.97 48.10 39.54
C LYS A 3 -16.76 47.28 39.10
N ILE A 4 -16.81 45.97 39.33
CA ILE A 4 -15.82 45.02 38.82
C ILE A 4 -16.36 44.53 37.48
N TYR A 5 -15.62 44.81 36.40
CA TYR A 5 -15.89 44.25 35.08
C TYR A 5 -15.01 43.02 34.90
N THR A 6 -15.62 41.84 34.89
CA THR A 6 -14.93 40.58 34.60
C THR A 6 -14.84 40.41 33.08
N LEU A 7 -13.63 40.50 32.52
CA LEU A 7 -13.37 40.21 31.12
C LEU A 7 -13.28 38.69 30.95
N ILE A 8 -14.27 38.07 30.32
CA ILE A 8 -14.23 36.66 29.92
C ILE A 8 -13.41 36.59 28.63
N ILE A 9 -12.16 36.14 28.73
CA ILE A 9 -11.34 35.80 27.56
C ILE A 9 -11.77 34.41 27.10
N LEU A 10 -12.49 34.36 25.99
CA LEU A 10 -12.82 33.12 25.30
C LEU A 10 -11.54 32.60 24.64
N PHE A 11 -10.87 31.63 25.27
CA PHE A 11 -9.76 30.90 24.64
C PHE A 11 -10.37 29.92 23.62
N SER A 12 -10.49 30.34 22.38
CA SER A 12 -10.81 29.44 21.27
C SER A 12 -9.57 28.59 20.98
N ILE A 13 -9.53 27.37 21.53
CA ILE A 13 -8.54 26.35 21.17
C ILE A 13 -8.90 25.88 19.76
N ALA A 14 -8.22 26.45 18.75
CA ALA A 14 -8.27 25.91 17.40
C ALA A 14 -7.47 24.61 17.38
N PHE A 15 -8.16 23.46 17.45
CA PHE A 15 -7.57 22.19 17.05
C PHE A 15 -7.32 22.24 15.55
N GLY A 16 -6.12 22.70 15.17
CA GLY A 16 -5.68 22.66 13.78
C GLY A 16 -5.36 21.23 13.40
N PHE A 17 -6.32 20.52 12.79
CA PHE A 17 -5.95 19.40 11.92
C PHE A 17 -5.14 19.98 10.77
N SER A 18 -3.82 19.82 10.80
CA SER A 18 -2.92 20.35 9.77
C SER A 18 -3.09 19.55 8.48
N GLN A 19 -4.20 19.76 7.78
CA GLN A 19 -4.38 19.27 6.42
C GLN A 19 -3.21 19.76 5.55
N PRO A 20 -2.85 19.02 4.48
CA PRO A 20 -1.87 19.53 3.52
C PRO A 20 -2.25 20.96 3.10
N PRO A 21 -1.27 21.89 2.93
CA PRO A 21 -1.56 23.25 2.51
C PRO A 21 -2.49 23.28 1.30
N ALA A 22 -3.37 24.28 1.23
CA ALA A 22 -4.28 24.40 0.09
C ALA A 22 -3.48 24.39 -1.23
N GLY A 23 -3.83 23.46 -2.13
CA GLY A 23 -3.16 23.29 -3.42
C GLY A 23 -1.83 22.50 -3.37
N TYR A 24 -1.43 21.94 -2.22
CA TYR A 24 -0.17 21.17 -2.10
C TYR A 24 -0.07 20.02 -3.12
N TYR A 25 -1.20 19.37 -3.43
CA TYR A 25 -1.29 18.29 -4.43
C TYR A 25 -1.94 18.72 -5.76
N ALA A 26 -2.06 20.02 -6.04
CA ALA A 26 -2.79 20.51 -7.22
C ALA A 26 -2.25 20.01 -8.57
N THR A 27 -0.96 19.64 -8.63
CA THR A 27 -0.31 19.11 -9.84
C THR A 27 -0.34 17.58 -9.94
N ALA A 28 -0.87 16.88 -8.93
CA ALA A 28 -0.98 15.42 -8.89
C ALA A 28 -2.32 14.95 -9.48
N THR A 29 -2.45 15.06 -10.81
CA THR A 29 -3.70 14.80 -11.56
C THR A 29 -3.68 13.53 -12.41
N GLY A 30 -2.52 12.89 -12.56
CA GLY A 30 -2.34 11.70 -13.39
C GLY A 30 -2.77 10.41 -12.69
N THR A 31 -2.38 9.28 -13.28
CA THR A 31 -2.49 7.93 -12.70
C THR A 31 -1.21 7.13 -12.97
N GLY A 32 -1.06 5.96 -12.34
CA GLY A 32 0.10 5.10 -12.48
C GLY A 32 1.43 5.81 -12.24
N PHE A 33 2.43 5.54 -13.07
CA PHE A 33 3.76 6.15 -12.94
C PHE A 33 3.80 7.65 -13.29
N ILE A 34 2.81 8.16 -14.04
CA ILE A 34 2.67 9.61 -14.26
C ILE A 34 2.34 10.29 -12.93
N LEU A 35 1.37 9.74 -12.19
CA LEU A 35 1.02 10.23 -10.85
C LEU A 35 2.18 10.09 -9.88
N LYS A 36 2.89 8.95 -9.88
CA LYS A 36 4.11 8.75 -9.08
C LYS A 36 5.11 9.89 -9.31
N THR A 37 5.39 10.21 -10.57
CA THR A 37 6.34 11.26 -10.95
C THR A 37 5.85 12.66 -10.56
N GLN A 38 4.55 12.93 -10.63
CA GLN A 38 3.97 14.19 -10.15
C GLN A 38 4.10 14.33 -8.64
N LEU A 39 3.78 13.27 -7.88
CA LEU A 39 3.94 13.22 -6.43
C LEU A 39 5.42 13.37 -6.04
N PHE A 40 6.34 12.67 -6.72
CA PHE A 40 7.78 12.86 -6.58
C PHE A 40 8.16 14.33 -6.71
N ASN A 41 7.73 15.03 -7.77
CA ASN A 41 8.08 16.43 -7.96
C ASN A 41 7.57 17.36 -6.84
N ILE A 42 6.47 17.01 -6.17
CA ILE A 42 5.94 17.74 -5.01
C ILE A 42 6.82 17.50 -3.77
N ILE A 43 7.24 16.25 -3.52
CA ILE A 43 7.87 15.84 -2.26
C ILE A 43 9.40 15.70 -2.32
N LYS A 44 10.02 15.80 -3.50
CA LYS A 44 11.45 15.53 -3.75
C LYS A 44 12.43 16.46 -3.03
N ASN A 45 11.95 17.55 -2.44
CA ASN A 45 12.77 18.46 -1.64
C ASN A 45 12.25 18.46 -0.21
N HIS A 46 13.16 18.45 0.76
CA HIS A 46 12.83 18.58 2.16
C HIS A 46 13.98 19.24 2.92
N ASN A 47 13.69 19.78 4.10
CA ASN A 47 14.68 20.32 5.03
C ASN A 47 15.31 19.16 5.81
N ASP A 48 16.46 18.66 5.35
CA ASP A 48 17.20 17.63 6.08
C ASP A 48 17.62 18.18 7.46
N ARG A 49 17.16 17.53 8.52
CA ARG A 49 17.48 17.91 9.91
C ARG A 49 18.71 17.19 10.44
N GLY A 50 19.35 16.37 9.62
CA GLY A 50 20.47 15.53 9.97
C GLY A 50 20.06 14.32 10.82
N TYR A 51 20.94 13.33 10.86
CA TYR A 51 20.65 12.05 11.51
C TYR A 51 20.40 12.17 13.02
N SER A 52 21.07 13.11 13.71
CA SER A 52 20.80 13.43 15.11
C SER A 52 19.50 14.22 15.32
N GLY A 53 19.07 14.98 14.31
CA GLY A 53 17.84 15.79 14.35
C GLY A 53 16.56 14.96 14.38
N LEU A 54 16.62 13.68 14.00
CA LEU A 54 15.54 12.72 14.13
C LEU A 54 15.02 12.63 15.58
N TYR A 55 15.90 12.58 16.57
CA TYR A 55 15.47 12.52 17.98
C TYR A 55 14.68 13.75 18.44
N THR A 56 14.93 14.91 17.83
CA THR A 56 14.12 16.10 18.09
C THR A 56 12.83 16.08 17.26
N THR A 57 12.80 15.41 16.12
CA THR A 57 11.57 15.18 15.34
C THR A 57 10.60 14.29 16.10
N TYR A 58 11.08 13.19 16.67
CA TYR A 58 10.28 12.20 17.41
C TYR A 58 9.49 12.82 18.56
N GLN A 59 10.06 13.81 19.26
CA GLN A 59 9.39 14.56 20.34
C GLN A 59 8.05 15.19 19.96
N SER A 60 7.75 15.32 18.66
CA SER A 60 6.43 15.73 18.17
C SER A 60 5.76 14.71 17.24
N SER A 61 6.51 13.83 16.58
CA SER A 61 5.98 12.91 15.56
C SER A 61 5.67 11.50 16.06
N ASP A 62 6.31 11.06 17.14
CA ASP A 62 6.27 9.67 17.62
C ASP A 62 6.08 9.64 19.15
N VAL A 63 5.24 10.55 19.66
CA VAL A 63 4.75 10.53 21.05
C VAL A 63 3.56 9.57 21.09
N ASP A 64 3.52 8.66 22.06
CA ASP A 64 2.32 7.88 22.29
C ASP A 64 1.23 8.76 22.91
N SER A 65 0.22 9.04 22.09
CA SER A 65 -0.99 9.76 22.45
C SER A 65 -2.24 9.03 21.94
N PHE A 66 -2.09 7.76 21.55
CA PHE A 66 -3.10 7.01 20.81
C PHE A 66 -3.45 5.68 21.47
N TYR A 67 -2.49 5.05 22.14
CA TYR A 67 -2.68 3.79 22.86
C TYR A 67 -2.84 4.08 24.36
N GLU A 68 -1.84 3.83 25.19
CA GLU A 68 -1.84 4.17 26.62
C GLU A 68 -1.96 5.68 26.86
N ASN A 69 -1.55 6.49 25.88
CA ASN A 69 -1.56 7.96 25.93
C ASN A 69 -0.78 8.45 27.17
N ASP A 70 0.38 7.83 27.40
CA ASP A 70 1.25 8.10 28.55
C ASP A 70 2.37 9.12 28.22
N GLY A 71 2.44 9.57 26.96
CA GLY A 71 3.43 10.54 26.48
C GLY A 71 4.83 9.96 26.30
N THR A 72 4.97 8.63 26.32
CA THR A 72 6.22 7.94 26.02
C THR A 72 6.49 7.91 24.52
N LEU A 73 7.61 7.32 24.12
CA LEU A 73 7.99 7.14 22.73
C LEU A 73 7.17 6.01 22.10
N LEU A 74 6.39 6.31 21.07
CA LEU A 74 5.65 5.30 20.33
C LEU A 74 6.59 4.54 19.39
N ASP A 75 6.78 3.26 19.67
CA ASP A 75 7.58 2.32 18.89
C ASP A 75 6.69 1.22 18.31
N MET A 76 6.46 1.24 16.99
CA MET A 76 5.60 0.26 16.31
C MET A 76 6.05 -1.20 16.48
N TYR A 77 7.29 -1.45 16.89
CA TYR A 77 7.81 -2.81 17.11
C TYR A 77 7.74 -3.26 18.57
N SER A 78 7.31 -2.39 19.48
CA SER A 78 7.22 -2.67 20.92
C SER A 78 5.83 -2.38 21.47
N GLU A 79 5.08 -1.51 20.80
CA GLU A 79 3.71 -1.12 21.11
C GLU A 79 2.79 -2.34 21.16
N ASN A 80 1.94 -2.38 22.18
CA ASN A 80 0.87 -3.36 22.37
C ASN A 80 -0.50 -2.67 22.24
N PRO A 81 -1.15 -2.71 21.07
CA PRO A 81 -2.38 -1.95 20.81
C PRO A 81 -3.59 -2.33 21.69
N THR A 82 -3.49 -3.41 22.46
CA THR A 82 -4.60 -3.97 23.25
C THR A 82 -4.35 -3.99 24.77
N GLY A 83 -3.22 -3.45 25.22
CA GLY A 83 -2.89 -3.37 26.64
C GLY A 83 -1.46 -2.91 26.86
N VAL A 84 -1.01 -2.91 28.11
CA VAL A 84 0.27 -2.28 28.47
C VAL A 84 1.46 -2.82 27.66
N ASP A 85 2.26 -1.88 27.17
CA ASP A 85 3.54 -2.12 26.54
C ASP A 85 4.52 -2.93 27.43
N PRO A 86 5.35 -3.79 26.82
CA PRO A 86 6.36 -4.55 27.56
C PRO A 86 7.45 -3.65 28.17
N TYR A 87 7.70 -2.48 27.59
CA TYR A 87 8.68 -1.48 28.03
C TYR A 87 8.48 -0.15 27.28
N ASN A 88 8.72 0.98 27.95
CA ASN A 88 8.53 2.33 27.38
C ASN A 88 9.79 3.18 27.52
N TYR A 89 9.96 4.15 26.63
CA TYR A 89 11.07 5.11 26.68
C TYR A 89 10.58 6.54 26.84
N SER A 90 11.29 7.32 27.65
CA SER A 90 11.09 8.76 27.70
C SER A 90 11.58 9.40 26.40
N ILE A 91 10.66 9.99 25.65
CA ILE A 91 10.94 10.63 24.36
C ILE A 91 11.92 11.82 24.44
N ILE A 92 11.96 12.50 25.58
CA ILE A 92 12.83 13.66 25.84
C ILE A 92 14.23 13.27 26.35
N SER A 93 14.40 12.07 26.88
CA SER A 93 15.64 11.68 27.57
C SER A 93 16.63 11.10 26.57
N SER A 94 17.86 11.62 26.56
CA SER A 94 18.94 11.01 25.78
C SER A 94 19.55 9.78 26.44
N ALA A 95 19.28 9.54 27.74
CA ALA A 95 19.89 8.44 28.49
C ALA A 95 19.42 7.06 28.02
N GLN A 96 18.23 6.98 27.43
CA GLN A 96 17.66 5.74 26.90
C GLN A 96 17.93 5.54 25.41
N ARG A 97 18.81 6.36 24.80
CA ARG A 97 19.24 6.21 23.40
C ARG A 97 20.55 5.44 23.35
N CYS A 98 20.66 4.40 22.53
CA CYS A 98 21.93 3.68 22.45
C CYS A 98 22.17 2.97 21.10
N GLY A 99 23.37 2.42 20.95
CA GLY A 99 23.76 1.56 19.83
C GLY A 99 24.20 0.16 20.26
N SER A 100 24.01 -0.21 21.52
CA SER A 100 24.44 -1.50 22.09
C SER A 100 23.42 -1.98 23.10
N TYR A 101 22.86 -3.16 22.85
CA TYR A 101 21.71 -3.73 23.56
C TYR A 101 21.88 -5.25 23.64
N ALA A 102 21.40 -5.85 24.72
CA ALA A 102 21.42 -7.29 24.96
C ALA A 102 20.00 -7.89 24.87
N VAL A 103 19.03 -7.20 25.47
CA VAL A 103 17.62 -7.60 25.57
C VAL A 103 16.70 -6.46 25.13
N GLU A 104 15.45 -6.80 24.82
CA GLU A 104 14.40 -5.80 24.57
C GLU A 104 14.17 -4.95 25.81
N GLY A 105 13.93 -3.64 25.64
CA GLY A 105 13.72 -2.69 26.73
C GLY A 105 15.00 -1.99 27.22
N ASP A 106 16.18 -2.37 26.72
CA ASP A 106 17.46 -1.75 27.14
C ASP A 106 17.52 -0.26 26.76
N CYS A 107 17.20 0.05 25.50
CA CYS A 107 17.29 1.39 24.94
C CYS A 107 16.56 1.43 23.59
N TYR A 108 16.31 2.63 23.08
CA TYR A 108 15.82 2.82 21.71
C TYR A 108 16.89 3.43 20.79
N ASN A 109 16.73 3.21 19.49
CA ASN A 109 17.52 3.81 18.42
C ASN A 109 16.60 4.20 17.24
N ARG A 110 17.14 4.20 16.02
CA ARG A 110 16.48 4.63 14.79
C ARG A 110 16.39 3.44 13.85
N GLU A 111 15.18 3.01 13.56
CA GLU A 111 14.88 2.00 12.55
C GLU A 111 14.77 2.66 11.19
N HIS A 112 15.51 2.12 10.22
CA HIS A 112 15.34 2.47 8.83
C HIS A 112 14.45 1.41 8.19
N VAL A 113 13.16 1.73 8.01
CA VAL A 113 12.18 0.79 7.44
C VAL A 113 12.68 0.23 6.10
N ILE A 114 13.32 1.06 5.28
CA ILE A 114 14.16 0.62 4.17
C ILE A 114 15.61 0.55 4.69
N PRO A 115 16.26 -0.63 4.74
CA PRO A 115 17.57 -0.75 5.37
C PRO A 115 18.65 0.12 4.74
N GLN A 116 19.49 0.76 5.57
CA GLN A 116 20.53 1.70 5.11
C GLN A 116 21.51 1.10 4.11
N TYR A 117 21.79 -0.20 4.23
CA TYR A 117 22.63 -0.94 3.30
C TYR A 117 22.18 -0.74 1.85
N PHE A 118 20.86 -0.67 1.61
CA PHE A 118 20.32 -0.56 0.27
C PHE A 118 20.66 0.76 -0.43
N PHE A 119 20.89 1.83 0.32
CA PHE A 119 21.22 3.16 -0.23
C PHE A 119 22.57 3.67 0.28
N ASN A 120 23.44 2.78 0.76
CA ASN A 120 24.78 3.07 1.30
C ASN A 120 24.79 4.19 2.35
N SER A 121 23.77 4.25 3.22
CA SER A 121 23.63 5.31 4.24
C SER A 121 23.66 6.75 3.65
N GLY A 122 23.32 6.91 2.37
CA GLY A 122 23.35 8.21 1.69
C GLY A 122 22.35 9.24 2.26
N SER A 123 22.74 10.51 2.22
CA SER A 123 21.83 11.63 2.45
C SER A 123 21.01 11.92 1.18
N PRO A 124 19.73 12.34 1.31
CA PRO A 124 19.03 12.64 2.56
C PRO A 124 18.22 11.46 3.14
N MET A 125 18.33 10.25 2.57
CA MET A 125 17.56 9.08 2.98
C MET A 125 17.85 8.64 4.42
N ILE A 126 19.11 8.74 4.85
CA ILE A 126 19.53 8.31 6.19
C ILE A 126 18.81 9.08 7.33
N SER A 127 18.31 10.28 7.06
CA SER A 127 17.73 11.19 8.05
C SER A 127 16.29 11.61 7.75
N ASP A 128 15.63 11.00 6.77
CA ASP A 128 14.23 11.30 6.43
C ASP A 128 13.28 10.63 7.42
N ALA A 129 12.67 11.42 8.31
CA ALA A 129 11.77 10.93 9.35
C ALA A 129 10.51 10.23 8.79
N HIS A 130 10.13 10.47 7.52
CA HIS A 130 9.03 9.69 6.92
C HIS A 130 9.39 8.21 6.77
N SER A 131 10.68 7.86 6.70
CA SER A 131 11.16 6.47 6.58
C SER A 131 12.00 5.97 7.74
N VAL A 132 12.33 6.84 8.71
CA VAL A 132 13.14 6.49 9.88
C VAL A 132 12.34 6.69 11.15
N THR A 133 11.98 5.59 11.80
CA THR A 133 11.12 5.56 13.01
C THR A 133 11.97 5.29 14.25
N PRO A 134 11.56 5.76 15.44
CA PRO A 134 12.16 5.27 16.67
C PRO A 134 11.80 3.80 16.88
N THR A 135 12.71 3.02 17.48
CA THR A 135 12.41 1.65 17.91
C THR A 135 13.36 1.16 18.99
N ASP A 136 12.98 0.13 19.76
CA ASP A 136 13.89 -0.62 20.62
C ASP A 136 15.10 -1.14 19.85
N GLY A 137 16.27 -0.95 20.47
CA GLY A 137 17.54 -1.29 19.85
C GLY A 137 17.64 -2.79 19.54
N LYS A 138 17.19 -3.65 20.45
CA LYS A 138 17.25 -5.10 20.28
C LYS A 138 16.33 -5.58 19.17
N VAL A 139 15.12 -5.05 19.06
CA VAL A 139 14.17 -5.40 18.00
C VAL A 139 14.69 -4.89 16.64
N ASN A 140 15.24 -3.68 16.56
CA ASN A 140 15.94 -3.21 15.36
C ASN A 140 17.08 -4.16 14.95
N GLY A 141 17.94 -4.53 15.90
CA GLY A 141 19.04 -5.45 15.67
C GLY A 141 18.59 -6.84 15.23
N LEU A 142 17.45 -7.31 15.75
CA LEU A 142 16.80 -8.56 15.34
C LEU A 142 16.29 -8.47 13.90
N ARG A 143 15.59 -7.38 13.55
CA ARG A 143 15.06 -7.13 12.20
C ARG A 143 16.19 -7.03 11.17
N ASN A 144 17.32 -6.43 11.53
CA ASN A 144 18.53 -6.34 10.68
C ASN A 144 18.18 -5.75 9.28
N ASN A 145 18.65 -6.36 8.20
CA ASN A 145 18.28 -6.02 6.83
C ASN A 145 17.17 -6.94 6.30
N PHE A 146 16.50 -7.73 7.15
CA PHE A 146 15.44 -8.62 6.68
C PHE A 146 14.24 -7.79 6.19
N PRO A 147 13.65 -8.16 5.05
CA PRO A 147 12.49 -7.47 4.54
C PRO A 147 11.28 -7.64 5.44
N HIS A 148 10.42 -6.63 5.41
CA HIS A 148 9.08 -6.80 5.93
C HIS A 148 8.33 -7.83 5.08
N GLY A 149 7.47 -8.62 5.72
CA GLY A 149 6.67 -9.62 5.01
C GLY A 149 5.76 -10.40 5.96
N GLN A 150 4.99 -11.32 5.39
CA GLN A 150 4.14 -12.21 6.18
C GLN A 150 4.92 -13.46 6.59
N ALA A 151 5.07 -13.68 7.89
CA ALA A 151 5.86 -14.75 8.46
C ALA A 151 5.01 -16.01 8.71
N VAL A 152 5.66 -17.17 8.74
CA VAL A 152 5.02 -18.41 9.18
C VAL A 152 4.55 -18.32 10.64
N ALA A 153 3.43 -18.98 10.93
CA ALA A 153 2.82 -18.98 12.27
C ALA A 153 3.62 -19.78 13.32
N THR A 154 4.62 -20.58 12.92
CA THR A 154 5.46 -21.36 13.85
C THR A 154 6.93 -21.31 13.43
N GLY A 155 7.82 -21.33 14.42
CA GLY A 155 9.27 -21.16 14.23
C GLY A 155 9.71 -19.69 14.23
N GLY A 156 11.03 -19.48 14.22
CA GLY A 156 11.63 -18.15 14.28
C GLY A 156 11.67 -17.56 15.70
N THR A 157 11.82 -16.24 15.76
CA THR A 157 11.89 -15.44 17.00
C THR A 157 10.70 -14.49 17.05
N THR A 158 10.00 -14.47 18.18
CA THR A 158 8.90 -13.52 18.44
C THR A 158 9.37 -12.52 19.49
N THR A 159 9.16 -11.23 19.21
CA THR A 159 9.43 -10.10 20.12
C THR A 159 8.39 -10.02 21.22
N LEU A 160 8.61 -9.20 22.24
CA LEU A 160 7.68 -9.10 23.36
C LEU A 160 6.31 -8.55 22.96
N ASN A 161 6.22 -7.72 21.91
CA ASN A 161 4.93 -7.22 21.42
C ASN A 161 4.20 -8.19 20.47
N GLY A 162 4.89 -9.24 20.00
CA GLY A 162 4.32 -10.23 19.08
C GLY A 162 4.80 -10.10 17.62
N SER A 163 5.56 -9.07 17.27
CA SER A 163 6.27 -8.99 15.98
C SER A 163 7.25 -10.16 15.85
N ARG A 164 7.52 -10.62 14.63
CA ARG A 164 8.18 -11.91 14.40
C ARG A 164 9.22 -11.87 13.29
N LEU A 165 10.39 -12.45 13.57
CA LEU A 165 11.38 -12.83 12.57
C LEU A 165 11.30 -14.33 12.27
N ALA A 166 10.81 -14.71 11.09
CA ALA A 166 10.75 -16.11 10.66
C ALA A 166 10.80 -16.23 9.13
N SER A 167 10.71 -17.45 8.59
CA SER A 167 10.53 -17.64 7.15
C SER A 167 9.24 -17.00 6.65
N GLY A 168 9.29 -16.37 5.49
CA GLY A 168 8.10 -15.84 4.82
C GLY A 168 7.17 -16.97 4.36
N ILE A 169 5.86 -16.73 4.40
CA ILE A 169 4.90 -17.65 3.80
C ILE A 169 4.98 -17.54 2.27
N ASN A 170 4.88 -18.66 1.58
CA ASN A 170 4.82 -18.71 0.11
C ASN A 170 3.42 -19.11 -0.37
N SER A 171 2.41 -18.32 0.04
CA SER A 171 1.01 -18.53 -0.29
C SER A 171 0.22 -17.21 -0.20
N GLY A 172 -1.00 -17.20 -0.73
CA GLY A 172 -1.85 -16.01 -0.71
C GLY A 172 -1.19 -14.80 -1.39
N TYR A 173 -1.34 -13.62 -0.79
CA TYR A 173 -0.75 -12.39 -1.31
C TYR A 173 0.78 -12.30 -1.13
N ALA A 174 1.37 -13.18 -0.35
CA ALA A 174 2.83 -13.28 -0.14
C ALA A 174 3.48 -14.38 -1.00
N ALA A 175 2.73 -15.01 -1.91
CA ALA A 175 3.26 -16.01 -2.82
C ALA A 175 4.40 -15.44 -3.68
N GLY A 176 5.51 -16.20 -3.79
CA GLY A 176 6.70 -15.86 -4.56
C GLY A 176 7.94 -15.53 -3.73
N TYR A 177 7.84 -15.43 -2.40
CA TYR A 177 8.99 -15.25 -1.50
C TYR A 177 8.93 -16.16 -0.28
N SER A 178 10.04 -16.84 0.02
CA SER A 178 10.15 -17.77 1.17
C SER A 178 11.41 -17.54 2.03
N GLY A 179 12.13 -16.44 1.78
CA GLY A 179 13.26 -16.03 2.63
C GLY A 179 12.80 -15.54 4.00
N THR A 180 13.74 -15.28 4.89
CA THR A 180 13.45 -14.72 6.21
C THR A 180 12.84 -13.33 6.09
N VAL A 181 11.73 -13.08 6.78
CA VAL A 181 11.03 -11.80 6.87
C VAL A 181 10.84 -11.37 8.32
N PHE A 182 10.63 -10.08 8.53
CA PHE A 182 10.14 -9.51 9.77
C PHE A 182 8.67 -9.10 9.60
N GLU A 183 7.77 -9.70 10.36
CA GLU A 183 6.35 -9.37 10.38
C GLU A 183 6.03 -8.53 11.62
N VAL A 184 5.46 -7.34 11.41
CA VAL A 184 4.93 -6.48 12.48
C VAL A 184 3.50 -6.88 12.84
N LEU A 185 2.99 -6.37 13.97
CA LEU A 185 1.57 -6.51 14.31
C LEU A 185 0.65 -5.92 13.23
N ASP A 186 -0.56 -6.48 13.11
CA ASP A 186 -1.54 -6.07 12.10
C ASP A 186 -1.86 -4.57 12.14
N GLU A 187 -1.85 -3.96 13.34
CA GLU A 187 -2.07 -2.53 13.61
C GLU A 187 -1.05 -1.59 12.92
N PHE A 188 0.12 -2.09 12.51
CA PHE A 188 1.18 -1.26 11.94
C PHE A 188 1.55 -1.64 10.50
N LYS A 189 0.85 -2.62 9.92
CA LYS A 189 1.18 -3.15 8.59
C LYS A 189 0.97 -2.09 7.50
N GLY A 190 -0.12 -1.35 7.57
CA GLY A 190 -0.46 -0.26 6.68
C GLY A 190 0.52 0.90 6.80
N ASP A 191 0.94 1.20 8.03
CA ASP A 191 1.93 2.26 8.31
C ASP A 191 3.26 1.93 7.63
N ILE A 192 3.76 0.71 7.80
CA ILE A 192 4.95 0.22 7.10
C ILE A 192 4.75 0.27 5.57
N ALA A 193 3.57 -0.12 5.07
CA ALA A 193 3.28 -0.07 3.64
C ALA A 193 3.37 1.34 3.06
N ARG A 194 2.75 2.32 3.72
CA ARG A 194 2.76 3.73 3.30
C ARG A 194 4.16 4.36 3.42
N ILE A 195 5.01 3.88 4.33
CA ILE A 195 6.43 4.27 4.39
C ILE A 195 7.20 3.75 3.16
N TYR A 196 7.00 2.49 2.75
CA TYR A 196 7.64 1.96 1.54
C TYR A 196 7.17 2.70 0.28
N PHE A 197 5.86 2.91 0.10
CA PHE A 197 5.32 3.65 -1.04
C PHE A 197 5.86 5.08 -1.10
N TYR A 198 5.95 5.75 0.06
CA TYR A 198 6.59 7.06 0.19
C TYR A 198 8.04 7.01 -0.29
N PHE A 199 8.85 6.11 0.26
CA PHE A 199 10.28 6.05 -0.05
C PHE A 199 10.53 5.81 -1.54
N ALA A 200 9.78 4.88 -2.14
CA ALA A 200 9.84 4.57 -3.57
C ALA A 200 9.42 5.73 -4.48
N THR A 201 8.54 6.60 -4.00
CA THR A 201 8.10 7.81 -4.73
C THR A 201 9.10 8.94 -4.53
N ARG A 202 9.49 9.20 -3.28
CA ARG A 202 10.35 10.29 -2.89
C ARG A 202 11.72 10.19 -3.54
N TYR A 203 12.27 8.99 -3.62
CA TYR A 203 13.62 8.73 -4.13
C TYR A 203 13.62 8.07 -5.50
N GLN A 204 12.55 8.27 -6.29
CA GLN A 204 12.40 7.71 -7.63
C GLN A 204 13.64 7.91 -8.52
N ASP A 205 14.29 9.06 -8.42
CA ASP A 205 15.47 9.45 -9.19
C ASP A 205 16.80 8.83 -8.71
N LEU A 206 16.79 8.16 -7.55
CA LEU A 206 17.98 7.57 -6.93
C LEU A 206 17.95 6.04 -6.86
N ILE A 207 16.78 5.40 -6.97
CA ILE A 207 16.61 3.94 -6.75
C ILE A 207 17.54 3.09 -7.63
N ASN A 208 17.76 3.49 -8.89
CA ASN A 208 18.63 2.77 -9.80
C ASN A 208 20.14 3.04 -9.58
N THR A 209 20.49 3.98 -8.70
CA THR A 209 21.89 4.40 -8.47
C THR A 209 22.58 3.64 -7.34
N TRP A 210 21.84 2.94 -6.48
CA TRP A 210 22.40 2.43 -5.23
C TRP A 210 23.20 1.13 -5.36
N GLY A 211 23.18 0.49 -6.55
CA GLY A 211 24.11 -0.58 -6.92
C GLY A 211 24.04 -1.86 -6.07
N THR A 212 23.12 -1.93 -5.11
CA THR A 212 22.89 -3.08 -4.24
C THR A 212 21.54 -3.69 -4.56
N THR A 213 21.43 -5.02 -4.45
CA THR A 213 20.15 -5.71 -4.60
C THR A 213 19.49 -5.84 -3.24
N TYR A 214 18.18 -5.62 -3.19
CA TYR A 214 17.36 -5.90 -2.02
C TYR A 214 16.22 -6.82 -2.44
N PRO A 215 15.97 -7.96 -1.77
CA PRO A 215 15.05 -8.99 -2.29
C PRO A 215 13.64 -8.52 -2.63
N MET A 216 13.20 -7.44 -1.99
CA MET A 216 11.87 -6.88 -2.16
C MET A 216 11.77 -5.84 -3.26
N PHE A 217 12.90 -5.43 -3.84
CA PHE A 217 12.97 -4.41 -4.86
C PHE A 217 13.34 -5.06 -6.20
N ASP A 218 12.71 -4.62 -7.27
CA ASP A 218 12.91 -5.17 -8.62
C ASP A 218 14.08 -4.50 -9.37
N GLY A 219 14.65 -3.43 -8.79
CA GLY A 219 15.77 -2.66 -9.35
C GLY A 219 15.37 -1.63 -10.41
N SER A 220 14.09 -1.47 -10.74
CA SER A 220 13.60 -0.46 -11.67
C SER A 220 13.16 0.82 -10.95
N THR A 221 13.25 1.97 -11.63
CA THR A 221 12.78 3.26 -11.07
C THR A 221 11.26 3.36 -11.04
N ASP A 222 10.58 2.63 -11.91
CA ASP A 222 9.13 2.77 -12.12
C ASP A 222 8.38 1.82 -11.19
N VAL A 223 8.61 0.52 -11.34
CA VAL A 223 7.92 -0.53 -10.58
C VAL A 223 8.46 -0.63 -9.15
N VAL A 224 9.79 -0.49 -8.96
CA VAL A 224 10.55 -0.49 -7.68
C VAL A 224 10.48 -1.78 -6.88
N PHE A 225 9.29 -2.35 -6.71
CA PHE A 225 9.03 -3.50 -5.87
C PHE A 225 8.86 -4.76 -6.69
N THR A 226 9.30 -5.90 -6.14
CA THR A 226 8.93 -7.19 -6.74
C THR A 226 7.40 -7.37 -6.70
N PRO A 227 6.81 -8.15 -7.63
CA PRO A 227 5.36 -8.38 -7.64
C PRO A 227 4.83 -8.89 -6.29
N THR A 228 5.54 -9.84 -5.66
CA THR A 228 5.20 -10.38 -4.35
C THR A 228 5.20 -9.29 -3.27
N PHE A 229 6.25 -8.47 -3.19
CA PHE A 229 6.31 -7.44 -2.16
C PHE A 229 5.27 -6.35 -2.37
N LYS A 230 5.05 -5.92 -3.62
CA LYS A 230 3.98 -4.98 -3.94
C LYS A 230 2.61 -5.49 -3.47
N ASN A 231 2.32 -6.77 -3.69
CA ASN A 231 1.07 -7.38 -3.24
C ASN A 231 0.94 -7.40 -1.71
N ILE A 232 2.03 -7.69 -0.98
CA ILE A 232 2.08 -7.58 0.48
C ILE A 232 1.75 -6.15 0.91
N LEU A 233 2.43 -5.14 0.38
CA LEU A 233 2.20 -3.74 0.75
C LEU A 233 0.77 -3.27 0.43
N LEU A 234 0.22 -3.67 -0.72
CA LEU A 234 -1.15 -3.35 -1.10
C LEU A 234 -2.18 -3.97 -0.15
N GLN A 235 -1.98 -5.24 0.23
CA GLN A 235 -2.87 -5.92 1.20
C GLN A 235 -2.76 -5.33 2.60
N TRP A 236 -1.53 -5.02 3.04
CA TRP A 236 -1.28 -4.35 4.31
C TRP A 236 -1.96 -2.97 4.36
N ASN A 237 -1.81 -2.16 3.32
CA ASN A 237 -2.48 -0.86 3.23
C ASN A 237 -4.02 -0.95 3.19
N LEU A 238 -4.57 -2.03 2.62
CA LEU A 238 -6.02 -2.25 2.55
C LEU A 238 -6.59 -2.68 3.91
N ASN A 239 -5.89 -3.57 4.61
CA ASN A 239 -6.36 -4.17 5.85
C ASN A 239 -6.08 -3.28 7.08
N ASP A 240 -5.08 -2.40 6.98
CA ASP A 240 -4.75 -1.39 7.99
C ASP A 240 -4.83 0.02 7.36
N PRO A 241 -6.03 0.65 7.42
CA PRO A 241 -6.27 1.99 6.87
C PRO A 241 -5.44 3.08 7.56
N VAL A 242 -5.35 4.26 6.93
CA VAL A 242 -4.63 5.40 7.52
C VAL A 242 -5.19 5.74 8.91
N SER A 243 -4.30 5.71 9.91
CA SER A 243 -4.67 5.99 11.30
C SER A 243 -4.51 7.46 11.67
N GLN A 244 -5.15 7.89 12.76
CA GLN A 244 -4.98 9.25 13.28
C GLN A 244 -3.52 9.50 13.72
N ARG A 245 -2.84 8.45 14.21
CA ARG A 245 -1.42 8.45 14.56
C ARG A 245 -0.57 8.86 13.36
N GLU A 246 -0.77 8.22 12.22
CA GLU A 246 -0.05 8.54 10.99
C GLU A 246 -0.30 9.97 10.51
N ILE A 247 -1.55 10.44 10.58
CA ILE A 247 -1.89 11.82 10.19
C ILE A 247 -1.12 12.82 11.08
N VAL A 248 -1.11 12.61 12.40
CA VAL A 248 -0.36 13.46 13.33
C VAL A 248 1.14 13.38 13.08
N ARG A 249 1.68 12.18 12.88
CA ARG A 249 3.08 11.95 12.53
C ARG A 249 3.46 12.69 11.25
N ASN A 250 2.66 12.57 10.19
CA ASN A 250 2.88 13.23 8.90
C ASN A 250 2.88 14.77 9.05
N ASN A 251 1.97 15.31 9.86
CA ASN A 251 1.90 16.75 10.18
C ASN A 251 3.12 17.25 10.94
N SER A 252 3.55 16.51 11.96
CA SER A 252 4.73 16.84 12.77
C SER A 252 6.02 16.78 11.96
N ILE A 253 6.15 15.78 11.08
CA ILE A 253 7.29 15.70 10.15
C ILE A 253 7.22 16.84 9.16
N TYR A 254 6.06 17.18 8.59
CA TYR A 254 5.91 18.31 7.69
C TYR A 254 6.36 19.63 8.32
N ALA A 255 5.99 19.89 9.57
CA ALA A 255 6.42 21.09 10.30
C ALA A 255 7.95 21.19 10.45
N ARG A 256 8.66 20.06 10.40
CA ARG A 256 10.13 20.02 10.53
C ARG A 256 10.85 19.90 9.19
N GLN A 257 10.43 19.01 8.32
CA GLN A 257 11.08 18.68 7.05
C GLN A 257 10.45 19.39 5.84
N ASN A 258 9.29 20.02 5.97
CA ASN A 258 8.59 20.72 4.89
C ASN A 258 8.23 19.82 3.67
N ASN A 259 8.16 18.50 3.87
CA ASN A 259 7.60 17.55 2.91
C ASN A 259 6.61 16.59 3.61
N ARG A 260 5.68 16.03 2.84
CA ARG A 260 4.59 15.19 3.34
C ARG A 260 4.62 13.81 2.70
N ASN A 261 4.12 12.80 3.41
CA ASN A 261 3.82 11.50 2.82
C ASN A 261 2.44 11.58 2.11
N PRO A 262 2.40 11.53 0.76
CA PRO A 262 1.15 11.67 0.02
C PRO A 262 0.19 10.49 0.23
N TYR A 263 0.71 9.32 0.59
CA TYR A 263 -0.11 8.12 0.82
C TYR A 263 -0.83 8.14 2.17
N ILE A 264 -0.37 8.97 3.10
CA ILE A 264 -1.08 9.26 4.35
C ILE A 264 -2.11 10.37 4.12
N ASP A 265 -1.73 11.46 3.45
CA ASP A 265 -2.66 12.58 3.19
C ASP A 265 -3.81 12.21 2.24
N ASN A 266 -3.57 11.29 1.31
CA ASN A 266 -4.59 10.75 0.42
C ASN A 266 -4.29 9.28 0.06
N ASN A 267 -4.86 8.35 0.82
CA ASN A 267 -4.62 6.92 0.63
C ASN A 267 -5.10 6.37 -0.73
N ASN A 268 -5.99 7.07 -1.44
CA ASN A 268 -6.39 6.68 -2.80
C ASN A 268 -5.21 6.73 -3.79
N TYR A 269 -4.15 7.48 -3.47
CA TYR A 269 -2.93 7.47 -4.27
C TYR A 269 -2.22 6.11 -4.24
N VAL A 270 -2.41 5.28 -3.21
CA VAL A 270 -1.83 3.93 -3.21
C VAL A 270 -2.41 3.13 -4.38
N ALA A 271 -3.74 3.05 -4.47
CA ALA A 271 -4.40 2.37 -5.57
C ALA A 271 -4.13 3.04 -6.93
N SER A 272 -4.08 4.38 -6.97
CA SER A 272 -3.88 5.13 -8.23
C SER A 272 -2.47 5.00 -8.80
N VAL A 273 -1.45 4.79 -7.96
CA VAL A 273 -0.04 4.67 -8.37
C VAL A 273 0.40 3.21 -8.46
N TRP A 274 0.14 2.43 -7.40
CA TRP A 274 0.72 1.10 -7.16
C TRP A 274 -0.28 -0.02 -7.29
N GLY A 275 -1.56 0.30 -7.08
CA GLY A 275 -2.65 -0.53 -7.57
C GLY A 275 -2.39 -0.77 -9.04
N LEU A 276 -2.69 -2.00 -9.48
CA LEU A 276 -2.42 -2.38 -10.85
C LEU A 276 -2.99 -1.30 -11.78
N ALA A 277 -2.24 -0.94 -12.83
CA ALA A 277 -2.90 -0.46 -14.04
C ALA A 277 -4.11 -1.37 -14.29
N PRO A 278 -5.27 -0.88 -14.76
CA PRO A 278 -6.45 -1.71 -15.02
C PRO A 278 -6.05 -2.87 -15.96
N SER A 279 -5.65 -3.96 -15.32
CA SER A 279 -5.10 -5.19 -15.83
C SER A 279 -4.79 -6.02 -14.57
N GLN A 280 -5.70 -6.94 -14.25
CA GLN A 280 -5.49 -8.15 -13.45
C GLN A 280 -5.55 -8.13 -11.91
N LEU A 281 -6.23 -7.18 -11.27
CA LEU A 281 -6.91 -7.40 -9.97
C LEU A 281 -8.19 -6.58 -9.94
N GLY A 282 -8.97 -6.68 -11.01
CA GLY A 282 -10.40 -6.49 -10.90
C GLY A 282 -10.98 -7.77 -10.32
N ILE A 283 -11.99 -7.62 -9.47
CA ILE A 283 -13.06 -8.60 -9.39
C ILE A 283 -13.31 -9.10 -10.83
N SER A 284 -13.09 -10.39 -11.06
CA SER A 284 -13.24 -11.05 -12.37
C SER A 284 -14.57 -10.73 -13.07
N ASP A 285 -15.57 -10.28 -12.31
CA ASP A 285 -16.88 -9.93 -12.85
C ASP A 285 -16.92 -8.65 -13.71
N PHE A 286 -15.84 -7.85 -13.79
CA PHE A 286 -15.86 -6.59 -14.56
C PHE A 286 -15.04 -6.57 -15.87
N GLU A 287 -13.99 -7.38 -16.04
CA GLU A 287 -13.19 -7.34 -17.29
C GLU A 287 -13.90 -8.01 -18.49
N LEU A 288 -14.78 -9.00 -18.28
CA LEU A 288 -15.60 -9.50 -19.40
C LEU A 288 -16.70 -8.51 -19.82
N ASN A 289 -17.12 -7.61 -18.92
CA ASN A 289 -18.21 -6.67 -19.22
C ASN A 289 -17.76 -5.46 -20.04
N ALA A 290 -16.51 -5.00 -19.89
CA ALA A 290 -16.05 -3.72 -20.41
C ALA A 290 -15.59 -3.74 -21.89
N ASP A 291 -15.25 -4.90 -22.45
CA ASP A 291 -14.58 -5.02 -23.77
C ASP A 291 -15.20 -6.06 -24.73
N LEU A 292 -16.44 -6.49 -24.48
CA LEU A 292 -17.18 -7.41 -25.36
C LEU A 292 -18.35 -6.70 -26.06
N ASN A 293 -18.36 -6.72 -27.40
CA ASN A 293 -19.46 -6.18 -28.20
C ASN A 293 -20.09 -7.28 -29.07
N ILE A 294 -21.41 -7.45 -28.97
CA ILE A 294 -22.17 -8.44 -29.75
C ILE A 294 -22.99 -7.71 -30.80
N TYR A 295 -22.71 -7.96 -32.07
CA TYR A 295 -23.35 -7.24 -33.18
C TYR A 295 -23.48 -8.08 -34.47
N PRO A 296 -24.48 -7.80 -35.30
CA PRO A 296 -25.66 -7.02 -34.96
C PRO A 296 -26.51 -7.78 -33.91
N ASN A 297 -27.08 -7.04 -32.96
CA ASN A 297 -27.98 -7.60 -31.94
C ASN A 297 -29.02 -6.53 -31.54
N PRO A 298 -30.28 -6.63 -32.02
CA PRO A 298 -30.83 -7.72 -32.82
C PRO A 298 -30.21 -7.86 -34.23
N THR A 299 -30.21 -9.08 -34.78
CA THR A 299 -29.83 -9.36 -36.19
C THR A 299 -31.06 -9.75 -37.00
N ASN A 300 -31.12 -9.36 -38.28
CA ASN A 300 -32.14 -9.84 -39.23
C ASN A 300 -31.61 -11.00 -40.11
N GLY A 301 -30.38 -11.45 -39.85
CA GLY A 301 -29.77 -12.60 -40.51
C GLY A 301 -29.48 -13.71 -39.51
N SER A 302 -28.89 -14.82 -39.97
CA SER A 302 -28.56 -15.98 -39.13
C SER A 302 -27.18 -15.88 -38.44
N THR A 303 -26.55 -14.70 -38.49
CA THR A 303 -25.16 -14.51 -38.06
C THR A 303 -25.02 -13.39 -37.04
N ILE A 304 -24.19 -13.63 -36.03
CA ILE A 304 -23.84 -12.69 -34.97
C ILE A 304 -22.34 -12.75 -34.72
N ASN A 305 -21.73 -11.58 -34.59
CA ASN A 305 -20.32 -11.42 -34.28
C ASN A 305 -20.15 -11.00 -32.82
N ILE A 306 -19.08 -11.49 -32.20
CA ILE A 306 -18.67 -11.16 -30.84
C ILE A 306 -17.26 -10.58 -30.98
N SER A 307 -17.13 -9.26 -30.92
CA SER A 307 -15.81 -8.63 -30.84
C SER A 307 -15.32 -8.71 -29.39
N ALA A 308 -14.10 -9.21 -29.23
CA ALA A 308 -13.46 -9.46 -27.95
C ALA A 308 -11.98 -9.09 -28.03
N LYS A 309 -11.40 -8.59 -26.94
CA LYS A 309 -9.95 -8.38 -26.81
C LYS A 309 -9.20 -9.58 -26.21
N ILE A 310 -9.94 -10.55 -25.70
CA ILE A 310 -9.41 -11.75 -25.02
C ILE A 310 -9.88 -13.01 -25.74
N ALA A 311 -9.13 -14.09 -25.54
CA ALA A 311 -9.51 -15.40 -26.03
C ALA A 311 -10.64 -16.01 -25.17
N ILE A 312 -11.65 -16.58 -25.83
CA ILE A 312 -12.77 -17.28 -25.22
C ILE A 312 -12.55 -18.77 -25.35
N ASP A 313 -12.69 -19.50 -24.25
CA ASP A 313 -12.52 -20.96 -24.19
C ASP A 313 -13.78 -21.71 -24.65
N GLU A 314 -14.96 -21.16 -24.38
CA GLU A 314 -16.24 -21.79 -24.72
C GLU A 314 -17.35 -20.78 -25.01
N LEU A 315 -18.15 -21.06 -26.04
CA LEU A 315 -19.41 -20.38 -26.34
C LEU A 315 -20.56 -21.36 -26.17
N GLU A 316 -21.59 -20.97 -25.44
CA GLU A 316 -22.83 -21.73 -25.29
C GLU A 316 -24.05 -20.86 -25.63
N ILE A 317 -24.97 -21.40 -26.42
CA ILE A 317 -26.23 -20.73 -26.79
C ILE A 317 -27.38 -21.56 -26.24
N THR A 318 -28.24 -20.93 -25.43
CA THR A 318 -29.46 -21.53 -24.90
C THR A 318 -30.67 -20.69 -25.31
N ASN A 319 -31.82 -21.32 -25.54
CA ASN A 319 -33.06 -20.59 -25.80
C ASN A 319 -33.77 -20.19 -24.48
N ILE A 320 -34.87 -19.44 -24.57
CA ILE A 320 -35.66 -19.01 -23.41
C ILE A 320 -36.25 -20.15 -22.56
N ASN A 321 -36.36 -21.36 -23.12
CA ASN A 321 -36.82 -22.55 -22.42
C ASN A 321 -35.67 -23.30 -21.72
N GLY A 322 -34.46 -22.76 -21.75
CA GLY A 322 -33.26 -23.38 -21.16
C GLY A 322 -32.69 -24.54 -21.99
N GLN A 323 -33.16 -24.73 -23.23
CA GLN A 323 -32.62 -25.77 -24.10
C GLN A 323 -31.29 -25.32 -24.71
N LEU A 324 -30.28 -26.18 -24.64
CA LEU A 324 -29.00 -26.00 -25.30
C LEU A 324 -29.17 -26.09 -26.82
N ILE A 325 -28.82 -25.03 -27.52
CA ILE A 325 -28.90 -24.92 -28.98
C ILE A 325 -27.55 -25.25 -29.62
N GLN A 326 -26.47 -24.69 -29.07
CA GLN A 326 -25.14 -24.86 -29.61
C GLN A 326 -24.08 -24.69 -28.53
N ILE A 327 -23.01 -25.48 -28.61
CA ILE A 327 -21.79 -25.31 -27.81
C ILE A 327 -20.58 -25.35 -28.73
N ILE A 328 -19.65 -24.41 -28.57
CA ILE A 328 -18.40 -24.32 -29.33
C ILE A 328 -17.26 -24.24 -28.33
N LYS A 329 -16.44 -25.28 -28.28
CA LYS A 329 -15.23 -25.32 -27.46
C LYS A 329 -14.04 -24.83 -28.27
N LYS A 330 -13.20 -23.98 -27.70
CA LYS A 330 -12.07 -23.31 -28.34
C LYS A 330 -12.47 -22.68 -29.68
N PRO A 331 -13.44 -21.73 -29.67
CA PRO A 331 -13.89 -21.05 -30.88
C PRO A 331 -12.72 -20.38 -31.61
N ILE A 332 -12.81 -20.35 -32.94
CA ILE A 332 -11.79 -19.72 -33.79
C ILE A 332 -11.82 -18.21 -33.57
N PHE A 333 -10.69 -17.63 -33.19
CA PHE A 333 -10.53 -16.20 -32.96
C PHE A 333 -9.79 -15.55 -34.12
N GLU A 334 -10.50 -14.80 -34.95
CA GLU A 334 -9.95 -14.14 -36.14
C GLU A 334 -10.28 -12.65 -36.11
N ASN A 335 -9.27 -11.80 -36.33
CA ASN A 335 -9.44 -10.33 -36.36
C ASN A 335 -10.23 -9.77 -35.15
N ASN A 336 -9.88 -10.23 -33.95
CA ASN A 336 -10.53 -9.85 -32.69
C ASN A 336 -12.04 -10.16 -32.62
N THR A 337 -12.50 -11.14 -33.39
CA THR A 337 -13.94 -11.45 -33.53
C THR A 337 -14.17 -12.97 -33.52
N TYR A 338 -15.27 -13.37 -32.89
CA TYR A 338 -15.87 -14.69 -33.01
C TYR A 338 -17.19 -14.58 -33.80
N THR A 339 -17.45 -15.54 -34.67
CA THR A 339 -18.66 -15.55 -35.51
C THR A 339 -19.54 -16.75 -35.17
N LEU A 340 -20.79 -16.47 -34.83
CA LEU A 340 -21.86 -17.45 -34.66
C LEU A 340 -22.74 -17.42 -35.90
N GLU A 341 -22.97 -18.58 -36.51
CA GLU A 341 -23.74 -18.71 -37.74
C GLU A 341 -24.90 -19.70 -37.56
N ASN A 342 -25.85 -19.67 -38.50
CA ASN A 342 -26.99 -20.59 -38.57
C ASN A 342 -27.95 -20.51 -37.37
N LEU A 343 -28.09 -19.32 -36.77
CA LEU A 343 -29.11 -19.07 -35.75
C LEU A 343 -30.48 -18.83 -36.41
N ASN A 344 -31.49 -19.57 -35.96
CA ASN A 344 -32.88 -19.36 -36.36
C ASN A 344 -33.48 -18.14 -35.65
N GLN A 345 -34.62 -17.65 -36.14
CA GLN A 345 -35.40 -16.60 -35.47
C GLN A 345 -35.72 -17.00 -34.03
N GLY A 346 -35.42 -16.13 -33.08
CA GLY A 346 -35.64 -16.41 -31.67
C GLY A 346 -34.86 -15.53 -30.71
N PHE A 347 -35.12 -15.79 -29.43
CA PHE A 347 -34.43 -15.17 -28.30
C PHE A 347 -33.51 -16.20 -27.65
N TYR A 348 -32.27 -15.80 -27.45
CA TYR A 348 -31.23 -16.67 -26.91
C TYR A 348 -30.44 -16.00 -25.78
N PHE A 349 -29.89 -16.83 -24.91
CA PHE A 349 -28.83 -16.47 -23.97
C PHE A 349 -27.52 -17.08 -24.47
N LEU A 350 -26.56 -16.20 -24.77
CA LEU A 350 -25.20 -16.55 -25.13
C LEU A 350 -24.34 -16.49 -23.87
N ARG A 351 -23.84 -17.64 -23.41
CA ARG A 351 -22.86 -17.76 -22.33
C ARG A 351 -21.46 -17.90 -22.93
N LEU A 352 -20.54 -17.12 -22.38
CA LEU A 352 -19.14 -16.98 -22.81
C LEU A 352 -18.28 -17.42 -21.63
N THR A 353 -17.33 -18.33 -21.84
CA THR A 353 -16.42 -18.80 -20.79
C THR A 353 -14.98 -18.52 -21.16
N SER A 354 -14.21 -17.94 -20.25
CA SER A 354 -12.75 -17.72 -20.39
C SER A 354 -12.11 -17.76 -19.00
N ASP A 355 -11.01 -18.50 -18.84
CA ASP A 355 -10.22 -18.58 -17.59
C ASP A 355 -11.09 -18.79 -16.32
N ASN A 356 -12.02 -19.76 -16.37
CA ASN A 356 -12.99 -20.11 -15.33
C ASN A 356 -14.06 -19.04 -14.97
N GLN A 357 -14.20 -18.00 -15.77
CA GLN A 357 -15.25 -16.99 -15.63
C GLN A 357 -16.34 -17.20 -16.67
N THR A 358 -17.59 -16.86 -16.34
CA THR A 358 -18.70 -16.93 -17.29
C THR A 358 -19.45 -15.62 -17.38
N LEU A 359 -19.83 -15.22 -18.60
CA LEU A 359 -20.69 -14.08 -18.86
C LEU A 359 -21.85 -14.51 -19.72
N THR A 360 -23.06 -14.06 -19.38
CA THR A 360 -24.24 -14.31 -20.19
C THR A 360 -24.74 -13.01 -20.83
N ARG A 361 -25.07 -13.07 -22.11
CA ARG A 361 -25.62 -11.96 -22.90
C ARG A 361 -26.88 -12.39 -23.62
N LYS A 362 -27.83 -11.47 -23.71
CA LYS A 362 -29.04 -11.66 -24.50
C LYS A 362 -28.71 -11.46 -25.98
N VAL A 363 -29.25 -12.34 -26.81
CA VAL A 363 -29.12 -12.33 -28.27
C VAL A 363 -30.51 -12.45 -28.90
N ILE A 364 -30.81 -11.59 -29.87
CA ILE A 364 -32.08 -11.62 -30.63
C ILE A 364 -31.79 -11.81 -32.12
N VAL A 365 -32.43 -12.82 -32.72
CA VAL A 365 -32.53 -13.01 -34.17
C VAL A 365 -33.97 -12.74 -34.56
N ASN A 366 -34.20 -11.69 -35.34
CA ASN A 366 -35.53 -11.21 -35.74
C ASN A 366 -36.17 -12.03 -36.85
#